data_AF-A0A315YIX3-F1
#
_entry.id   AF-A0A315YIX3-F1
#
_cell.length_a   1.000
_cell.length_b   1.000
_cell.length_c   1.000
_cell.angle_alpha   90.00
_cell.angle_beta   90.00
_cell.angle_gamma   90.00
#
_symmetry.space_group_name_H-M   'P 1'
#
loop_
_entity.id
_entity.type
_entity.pdbx_description
1 polymer ?
#
loop_
_entity_poly.entity_id
_entity_poly.type
_entity_poly.pdbx_seq_one_letter_code
_entity_poly.pdbx_strand_id
1 'polypeptide(L)'
;MKKREPRPTDVIPEKIHKRLHLIYFILKCVIAATAFLLFWGTIVFAFEKIRGYDIPKSATEDSPFLFHQYCGTFFVEFDRDNSFASDADYSAYLDRINAPAEQTAAQKALGYLGMVPFLVLIGCLILALRSGDKKRIFCGRAWRYFLFGGILYAVGNLYTYCKVNIFSKTSAFDGMIGVFTERRHYFQIYDVLVLPLLMICGAFVLIMYEKVREKKDSANTSKTLKALSAVIAAAAAGFILWRLGVRTYELIRVMKGDEYSVWLPFSIMEDPLRYMCRLPFEDAVSPQAYRNVVLFRYLRDLPVFAMTGTAVWQFVKMLLNTAKGEFNTKRNRKLLRNTMLLLIGASLILNIAGLFETGLFNRSFTGIFGNTTYTMALRAKTEPALFAMLLWFFGTYLQAIPEEETAG
;
A
#
# COMPACT_ATOMS: atom_id res chain seq x y z
N MET A 1 -43.06 19.55 18.11
CA MET A 1 -41.95 19.07 17.25
C MET A 1 -42.45 18.90 15.82
N LYS A 2 -42.00 19.72 14.85
CA LYS A 2 -42.31 19.47 13.42
C LYS A 2 -41.72 18.12 13.02
N LYS A 3 -42.56 17.18 12.56
CA LYS A 3 -42.12 15.94 11.91
C LYS A 3 -41.20 16.36 10.75
N ARG A 4 -39.89 16.12 10.89
CA ARG A 4 -38.95 16.33 9.79
C ARG A 4 -39.39 15.39 8.66
N GLU A 5 -39.72 15.96 7.51
CA GLU A 5 -39.96 15.17 6.30
C GLU A 5 -38.78 14.20 6.09
N PRO A 6 -39.06 12.95 5.69
CA PRO A 6 -38.02 11.97 5.46
C PRO A 6 -37.07 12.53 4.40
N ARG A 7 -35.79 12.67 4.77
CA ARG A 7 -34.80 13.20 3.82
C ARG A 7 -34.76 12.30 2.57
N PRO A 8 -34.63 12.89 1.37
CA PRO A 8 -34.65 12.15 0.10
C PRO A 8 -33.61 11.02 0.09
N THR A 9 -33.93 9.95 -0.63
CA THR A 9 -33.06 8.79 -0.84
C THR A 9 -32.84 8.55 -2.33
N ASP A 10 -31.64 8.14 -2.69
CA ASP A 10 -31.27 7.75 -4.04
C ASP A 10 -31.92 6.42 -4.43
N VAL A 11 -32.28 6.29 -5.71
CA VAL A 11 -32.73 5.02 -6.30
C VAL A 11 -31.50 4.19 -6.64
N ILE A 12 -31.18 3.22 -5.77
CA ILE A 12 -30.04 2.31 -5.92
C ILE A 12 -30.56 0.88 -6.04
N PRO A 13 -30.11 0.07 -7.02
CA PRO A 13 -30.50 -1.33 -7.15
C PRO A 13 -30.22 -2.11 -5.86
N GLU A 14 -31.17 -2.96 -5.43
CA GLU A 14 -31.09 -3.66 -4.13
C GLU A 14 -29.81 -4.48 -3.98
N LYS A 15 -29.39 -5.18 -5.04
CA LYS A 15 -28.14 -5.94 -5.07
C LYS A 15 -26.90 -5.08 -4.78
N ILE A 16 -26.88 -3.85 -5.29
CA ILE A 16 -25.78 -2.89 -5.06
C ILE A 16 -25.86 -2.32 -3.65
N HIS A 17 -27.07 -2.01 -3.17
CA HIS A 17 -27.28 -1.56 -1.80
C HIS A 17 -26.82 -2.59 -0.76
N LYS A 18 -27.13 -3.88 -0.95
CA LYS A 18 -26.61 -4.97 -0.09
C LYS A 18 -25.07 -5.02 -0.07
N ARG A 19 -24.41 -4.77 -1.21
CA ARG A 19 -22.94 -4.68 -1.27
C ARG A 19 -22.41 -3.47 -0.52
N LEU A 20 -23.02 -2.29 -0.69
CA LEU A 20 -22.64 -1.09 0.06
C LEU A 20 -22.81 -1.28 1.58
N HIS A 21 -23.90 -1.93 2.00
CA HIS A 21 -24.11 -2.30 3.39
C HIS A 21 -23.02 -3.24 3.92
N LEU A 22 -22.68 -4.27 3.16
CA LEU A 22 -21.60 -5.20 3.51
C LEU A 22 -20.26 -4.48 3.67
N ILE A 23 -19.90 -3.60 2.74
CA ILE A 23 -18.67 -2.79 2.80
C ILE A 23 -18.65 -1.96 4.09
N TYR A 24 -19.76 -1.28 4.40
CA TYR A 24 -19.89 -0.49 5.61
C TYR A 24 -19.80 -1.33 6.89
N PHE A 25 -20.43 -2.50 6.90
CA PHE A 25 -20.38 -3.45 8.01
C PHE A 25 -18.96 -3.98 8.25
N ILE A 26 -18.25 -4.37 7.19
CA ILE A 26 -16.86 -4.83 7.27
C ILE A 26 -15.97 -3.74 7.85
N LEU A 27 -16.08 -2.48 7.38
CA LEU A 27 -15.26 -1.39 7.93
C LEU A 27 -15.53 -1.18 9.43
N LYS A 28 -16.79 -1.26 9.87
CA LYS A 28 -17.11 -1.18 11.30
C LYS A 28 -16.48 -2.31 12.10
N CYS A 29 -16.52 -3.54 11.59
CA CYS A 29 -15.91 -4.69 12.25
C CYS A 29 -14.40 -4.51 12.37
N VAL A 30 -13.73 -4.04 11.31
CA VAL A 30 -12.28 -3.76 11.33
C VAL A 30 -11.97 -2.68 12.38
N ILE A 31 -12.73 -1.59 12.42
CA ILE A 31 -12.51 -0.52 13.41
C ILE A 31 -12.74 -1.02 14.84
N ALA A 32 -13.79 -1.80 15.06
CA ALA A 32 -14.08 -2.40 16.37
C ALA A 32 -12.95 -3.35 16.80
N ALA A 33 -12.46 -4.19 15.88
CA ALA A 33 -11.32 -5.07 16.12
C ALA A 33 -10.04 -4.27 16.43
N THR A 34 -9.74 -3.21 15.67
CA THR A 34 -8.59 -2.34 15.93
C THR A 34 -8.70 -1.67 17.30
N ALA A 35 -9.87 -1.12 17.64
CA ALA A 35 -10.09 -0.50 18.95
C ALA A 35 -9.96 -1.51 20.09
N PHE A 36 -10.51 -2.72 19.90
CA PHE A 36 -10.37 -3.82 20.84
C PHE A 36 -8.90 -4.24 21.02
N LEU A 37 -8.13 -4.36 19.94
CA LEU A 37 -6.71 -4.71 20.00
C LEU A 37 -5.88 -3.62 20.67
N LEU A 38 -6.16 -2.34 20.43
CA LEU A 38 -5.50 -1.22 21.11
C LEU A 38 -5.82 -1.20 22.61
N PHE A 39 -7.08 -1.44 22.97
CA PHE A 39 -7.52 -1.57 24.36
C PHE A 39 -6.88 -2.78 25.04
N TRP A 40 -6.83 -3.93 24.37
CA TRP A 40 -6.19 -5.13 24.88
C TRP A 40 -4.69 -4.92 25.07
N GLY A 41 -4.00 -4.32 24.10
CA GLY A 41 -2.58 -3.98 24.20
C GLY A 41 -2.27 -3.05 25.38
N THR A 42 -3.14 -2.07 25.64
CA THR A 42 -3.01 -1.19 26.82
C THR A 42 -3.29 -1.93 28.14
N ILE A 43 -4.25 -2.86 28.17
CA ILE A 43 -4.47 -3.72 29.33
C ILE A 43 -3.26 -4.61 29.60
N VAL A 44 -2.72 -5.27 28.58
CA VAL A 44 -1.53 -6.12 28.71
C VAL A 44 -0.36 -5.30 29.25
N PHE A 45 -0.09 -4.13 28.68
CA PHE A 45 0.96 -3.23 29.16
C PHE A 45 0.73 -2.74 30.61
N ALA A 46 -0.53 -2.46 30.98
CA ALA A 46 -0.88 -2.08 32.35
C ALA A 46 -0.70 -3.27 33.31
N PHE A 47 -1.06 -4.48 32.89
CA PHE A 47 -0.95 -5.70 33.67
C PHE A 47 0.51 -6.11 33.89
N GLU A 48 1.37 -5.96 32.87
CA GLU A 48 2.83 -6.08 32.97
C GLU A 48 3.38 -5.16 34.07
N LYS A 49 3.03 -3.86 34.00
CA LYS A 49 3.49 -2.86 34.96
C LYS A 49 3.01 -3.11 36.39
N ILE A 50 1.80 -3.66 36.55
CA ILE A 50 1.21 -3.96 37.87
C ILE A 50 1.80 -5.26 38.45
N ARG A 51 2.06 -6.27 37.62
CA ARG A 51 2.52 -7.59 38.09
C ARG A 51 4.04 -7.73 38.16
N GLY A 52 4.80 -6.76 37.67
CA GLY A 52 6.26 -6.84 37.62
C GLY A 52 6.78 -7.93 36.67
N TYR A 53 5.92 -8.46 35.79
CA TYR A 53 6.36 -9.31 34.69
C TYR A 53 6.91 -8.40 33.60
N ASP A 54 8.23 -8.31 33.53
CA ASP A 54 8.90 -7.90 32.30
C ASP A 54 8.76 -9.05 31.30
N ILE A 55 7.63 -9.09 30.58
CA ILE A 55 7.61 -9.78 29.30
C ILE A 55 8.62 -9.00 28.44
N PRO A 56 9.73 -9.62 28.01
CA PRO A 56 10.78 -8.90 27.33
C PRO A 56 10.21 -8.21 26.09
N LYS A 57 10.23 -6.87 26.10
CA LYS A 57 9.67 -6.00 25.05
C LYS A 57 10.52 -5.97 23.78
N SER A 58 11.63 -6.69 23.81
CA SER A 58 12.74 -6.66 22.87
C SER A 58 13.54 -7.95 23.07
N ALA A 59 14.34 -8.31 22.06
CA ALA A 59 15.20 -9.46 22.15
C ALA A 59 16.04 -9.44 23.43
N THR A 60 16.08 -10.59 24.10
CA THR A 60 16.87 -10.82 25.31
C THR A 60 18.06 -11.68 24.94
N GLU A 61 19.11 -11.67 25.76
CA GLU A 61 20.24 -12.59 25.60
C GLU A 61 19.78 -14.07 25.56
N ASP A 62 18.63 -14.37 26.18
CA ASP A 62 17.99 -15.69 26.22
C ASP A 62 17.17 -16.03 24.95
N SER A 63 16.90 -15.07 24.07
CA SER A 63 16.18 -15.26 22.81
C SER A 63 17.10 -14.96 21.62
N PRO A 64 17.57 -15.98 20.87
CA PRO A 64 18.42 -15.74 19.70
C PRO A 64 17.69 -14.95 18.62
N PHE A 65 16.36 -15.04 18.56
CA PHE A 65 15.52 -14.31 17.60
C PHE A 65 15.39 -12.81 17.93
N LEU A 66 15.60 -11.95 16.93
CA LEU A 66 15.47 -10.50 17.04
C LEU A 66 14.22 -9.98 16.33
N PHE A 67 14.15 -10.13 15.00
CA PHE A 67 13.03 -9.67 14.18
C PHE A 67 13.06 -10.29 12.78
N HIS A 68 11.99 -10.05 12.02
CA HIS A 68 11.89 -10.41 10.60
C HIS A 68 12.02 -9.18 9.71
N GLN A 69 12.76 -9.31 8.61
CA GLN A 69 12.63 -8.35 7.50
C GLN A 69 11.96 -9.00 6.30
N TYR A 70 10.94 -8.34 5.78
CA TYR A 70 10.10 -8.82 4.69
C TYR A 70 10.51 -8.19 3.36
N CYS A 71 10.84 -9.02 2.37
CA CYS A 71 11.12 -8.61 1.00
C CYS A 71 10.12 -9.26 0.03
N GLY A 72 8.99 -8.59 -0.16
CA GLY A 72 7.94 -9.09 -1.06
C GLY A 72 7.42 -10.45 -0.58
N THR A 73 7.83 -11.51 -1.26
CA THR A 73 7.36 -12.89 -1.08
C THR A 73 8.22 -13.77 -0.20
N PHE A 74 9.25 -13.22 0.43
CA PHE A 74 10.02 -13.92 1.45
C PHE A 74 10.36 -12.99 2.61
N PHE A 75 10.75 -13.58 3.73
CA PHE A 75 11.41 -12.87 4.82
C PHE A 75 12.70 -13.59 5.19
N VAL A 76 13.58 -12.84 5.84
CA VAL A 76 14.77 -13.36 6.50
C VAL A 76 14.63 -13.17 8.00
N GLU A 77 15.11 -14.15 8.75
CA GLU A 77 15.18 -14.13 10.20
C GLU A 77 16.50 -13.50 10.62
N PHE A 78 16.42 -12.45 11.43
CA PHE A 78 17.59 -11.88 12.09
C PHE A 78 17.69 -12.50 13.47
N ASP A 79 18.76 -13.23 13.72
CA ASP A 79 19.11 -13.80 15.01
C ASP A 79 20.56 -13.42 15.39
N ARG A 80 20.95 -13.72 16.63
CA ARG A 80 22.33 -13.47 17.11
C ARG A 80 23.36 -14.07 16.17
N ASP A 81 23.20 -15.35 15.83
CA ASP A 81 24.21 -16.17 15.18
C ASP A 81 24.44 -15.78 13.72
N ASN A 82 23.41 -15.22 13.06
CA ASN A 82 23.44 -14.89 11.64
C ASN A 82 23.59 -13.39 11.34
N SER A 83 23.43 -12.53 12.35
CA SER A 83 23.38 -11.07 12.17
C SER A 83 24.55 -10.30 12.82
N PHE A 84 25.33 -10.94 13.69
CA PHE A 84 26.41 -10.29 14.45
C PHE A 84 27.72 -11.03 14.29
N ALA A 85 28.81 -10.28 14.12
CA ALA A 85 30.16 -10.85 13.97
C ALA A 85 30.75 -11.32 15.31
N SER A 86 30.22 -10.83 16.42
CA SER A 86 30.66 -11.19 17.76
C SER A 86 29.56 -10.97 18.81
N ASP A 87 29.72 -11.63 19.96
CA ASP A 87 28.84 -11.43 21.13
C ASP A 87 28.86 -9.99 21.64
N ALA A 88 30.00 -9.32 21.53
CA ALA A 88 30.14 -7.91 21.89
C ALA A 88 29.28 -7.01 20.98
N ASP A 89 29.22 -7.31 19.68
CA ASP A 89 28.37 -6.56 18.75
C ASP A 89 26.87 -6.79 19.03
N TYR A 90 26.51 -8.01 19.42
CA TYR A 90 25.14 -8.36 19.81
C TYR A 90 24.72 -7.67 21.11
N SER A 91 25.53 -7.74 22.17
CA SER A 91 25.24 -7.05 23.43
C SER A 91 25.20 -5.53 23.25
N ALA A 92 26.09 -4.94 22.46
CA ALA A 92 26.06 -3.51 22.16
C ALA A 92 24.79 -3.09 21.38
N TYR A 93 24.28 -3.96 20.51
CA TYR A 93 22.99 -3.76 19.86
C TYR A 93 21.84 -3.81 20.86
N LEU A 94 21.81 -4.82 21.74
CA LEU A 94 20.81 -4.96 22.80
C LEU A 94 20.77 -3.73 23.71
N ASP A 95 21.94 -3.26 24.18
CA ASP A 95 22.05 -2.07 25.02
C ASP A 95 21.47 -0.83 24.32
N ARG A 96 21.73 -0.68 23.03
CA ARG A 96 21.22 0.43 22.24
C ARG A 96 19.70 0.38 22.05
N ILE A 97 19.12 -0.78 21.79
CA ILE A 97 17.66 -0.90 21.55
C ILE A 97 16.86 -0.90 22.86
N ASN A 98 17.47 -1.34 23.97
CA ASN A 98 16.86 -1.39 25.29
C ASN A 98 17.09 -0.11 26.10
N ALA A 99 17.93 0.80 25.62
CA ALA A 99 18.14 2.10 26.23
C ALA A 99 16.80 2.83 26.42
N PRO A 100 16.46 3.27 27.65
CA PRO A 100 15.21 3.97 27.91
C PRO A 100 15.15 5.23 27.05
N ALA A 101 14.22 5.24 26.09
CA ALA A 101 13.96 6.43 25.28
C ALA A 101 13.26 7.48 26.17
N GLU A 102 14.04 8.40 26.75
CA GLU A 102 13.50 9.56 27.46
C GLU A 102 12.76 10.48 26.48
N GLN A 103 11.45 10.27 26.35
CA GLN A 103 10.60 11.16 25.59
C GLN A 103 10.07 12.28 26.50
N THR A 104 10.38 13.51 26.14
CA THR A 104 9.80 14.71 26.76
C THR A 104 8.27 14.71 26.64
N ALA A 105 7.58 15.41 27.53
CA ALA A 105 6.12 15.57 27.46
C ALA A 105 5.67 16.17 26.11
N ALA A 106 6.47 17.08 25.54
CA ALA A 106 6.23 17.66 24.22
C ALA A 106 6.33 16.62 23.09
N GLN A 107 7.30 15.71 23.14
CA GLN A 107 7.42 14.61 22.16
C GLN A 107 6.26 13.63 22.26
N LYS A 108 5.82 13.29 23.49
CA LYS A 108 4.63 12.45 23.70
C LYS A 108 3.37 13.13 23.14
N ALA A 109 3.18 14.41 23.43
CA ALA A 109 2.05 15.19 22.92
C ALA A 109 2.06 15.28 21.38
N LEU A 110 3.22 15.53 20.76
CA LEU A 110 3.38 15.51 19.31
C LEU A 110 3.07 14.13 18.71
N GLY A 111 3.42 13.04 19.40
CA GLY A 111 3.04 11.68 19.01
C GLY A 111 1.53 11.48 18.95
N TYR A 112 0.79 11.90 19.97
CA TYR A 112 -0.67 11.84 19.99
C TYR A 112 -1.33 12.74 18.93
N LEU A 113 -0.80 13.96 18.74
CA LEU A 113 -1.27 14.87 17.70
C LEU A 113 -1.04 14.29 16.29
N GLY A 114 0.02 13.51 16.11
CA GLY A 114 0.29 12.76 14.87
C GLY A 114 -0.81 11.76 14.49
N MET A 115 -1.64 11.30 15.45
CA MET A 115 -2.75 10.38 15.18
C MET A 115 -4.03 11.08 14.71
N VAL A 116 -4.17 12.39 14.93
CA VAL A 116 -5.40 13.14 14.61
C VAL A 116 -5.77 13.06 13.12
N PRO A 117 -4.85 13.25 12.15
CA PRO A 117 -5.19 13.15 10.73
C PRO A 117 -5.74 11.77 10.34
N PHE A 118 -5.20 10.70 10.93
CA PHE A 118 -5.67 9.34 10.70
C PHE A 118 -7.09 9.11 11.24
N LEU A 119 -7.39 9.61 12.45
CA LEU A 119 -8.73 9.54 13.02
C LEU A 119 -9.75 10.33 12.20
N VAL A 120 -9.38 11.51 11.71
CA VAL A 120 -10.24 12.33 10.83
C VAL A 120 -10.50 11.61 9.50
N LEU A 121 -9.49 10.95 8.93
CA LEU A 121 -9.66 10.12 7.73
C LEU A 121 -10.66 8.98 7.94
N ILE A 122 -10.50 8.20 9.02
CA ILE A 122 -11.45 7.14 9.39
C ILE A 122 -12.86 7.71 9.53
N GLY A 123 -12.99 8.84 10.24
CA GLY A 123 -14.27 9.54 10.36
C GLY A 123 -14.90 9.88 9.01
N CYS A 124 -14.12 10.41 8.07
CA CYS A 124 -14.59 10.72 6.72
C CYS A 124 -15.01 9.46 5.95
N LEU A 125 -14.24 8.38 6.02
CA LEU A 125 -14.59 7.10 5.39
C LEU A 125 -15.90 6.54 5.96
N ILE A 126 -16.09 6.53 7.28
CA ILE A 126 -17.33 6.10 7.93
C ILE A 126 -18.52 6.92 7.43
N LEU A 127 -18.38 8.25 7.33
CA LEU A 127 -19.45 9.14 6.88
C LEU A 127 -19.79 8.92 5.39
N ALA A 128 -18.78 8.69 4.55
CA ALA A 128 -18.95 8.35 3.14
C ALA A 128 -19.69 7.00 2.97
N LEU A 129 -19.27 5.97 3.72
CA LEU A 129 -19.88 4.64 3.68
C LEU A 129 -21.30 4.62 4.26
N ARG A 130 -21.52 5.34 5.36
CA ARG A 130 -22.86 5.52 5.95
C ARG A 130 -23.83 6.18 4.97
N SER A 131 -23.34 7.05 4.10
CA SER A 131 -24.16 7.64 3.04
C SER A 131 -24.59 6.59 2.02
N GLY A 132 -23.73 5.62 1.69
CA GLY A 132 -24.09 4.46 0.86
C GLY A 132 -25.15 3.58 1.51
N ASP A 133 -24.94 3.22 2.78
CA ASP A 133 -25.86 2.41 3.57
C ASP A 133 -27.27 3.03 3.67
N LYS A 134 -27.35 4.35 3.81
CA LYS A 134 -28.62 5.09 3.89
C LYS A 134 -29.25 5.40 2.52
N LYS A 135 -28.67 4.94 1.40
CA LYS A 135 -29.05 5.33 0.04
C LYS A 135 -29.05 6.86 -0.14
N ARG A 136 -27.98 7.52 0.29
CA ARG A 136 -27.81 8.98 0.23
C ARG A 136 -26.43 9.37 -0.31
N ILE A 137 -25.93 8.63 -1.28
CA ILE A 137 -24.64 8.88 -1.93
C ILE A 137 -24.71 10.22 -2.68
N PHE A 138 -25.73 10.41 -3.52
CA PHE A 138 -25.86 11.58 -4.39
C PHE A 138 -26.58 12.71 -3.67
N CYS A 139 -27.75 12.44 -3.06
CA CYS A 139 -28.49 13.49 -2.33
C CYS A 139 -27.79 13.95 -1.04
N GLY A 140 -26.92 13.11 -0.44
CA GLY A 140 -26.20 13.41 0.80
C GLY A 140 -24.83 14.05 0.61
N ARG A 141 -24.41 14.30 -0.65
CA ARG A 141 -23.08 14.85 -0.99
C ARG A 141 -21.91 14.01 -0.46
N ALA A 142 -22.01 12.68 -0.58
CA ALA A 142 -20.98 11.75 -0.08
C ALA A 142 -19.58 12.02 -0.67
N TRP A 143 -19.52 12.62 -1.87
CA TRP A 143 -18.29 13.06 -2.53
C TRP A 143 -17.43 13.98 -1.66
N ARG A 144 -18.03 14.79 -0.78
CA ARG A 144 -17.27 15.69 0.12
C ARG A 144 -16.38 14.92 1.08
N TYR A 145 -16.90 13.83 1.62
CA TYR A 145 -16.17 12.97 2.55
C TYR A 145 -15.07 12.19 1.85
N PHE A 146 -15.33 11.71 0.62
CA PHE A 146 -14.29 11.08 -0.21
C PHE A 146 -13.19 12.06 -0.59
N LEU A 147 -13.54 13.28 -1.00
CA LEU A 147 -12.57 14.31 -1.41
C LEU A 147 -11.72 14.77 -0.23
N PHE A 148 -12.36 15.17 0.87
CA PHE A 148 -11.66 15.66 2.06
C PHE A 148 -10.81 14.57 2.70
N GLY A 149 -11.34 13.34 2.85
CA GLY A 149 -10.57 12.20 3.35
C GLY A 149 -9.39 11.86 2.43
N GLY A 150 -9.61 11.82 1.10
CA GLY A 150 -8.56 11.54 0.13
C GLY A 150 -7.43 12.57 0.14
N ILE A 151 -7.76 13.87 0.20
CA ILE A 151 -6.77 14.95 0.30
C ILE A 151 -6.00 14.87 1.62
N LEU A 152 -6.69 14.73 2.75
CA LEU A 152 -6.05 14.66 4.06
C LEU A 152 -5.08 13.47 4.14
N TYR A 153 -5.49 12.32 3.59
CA TYR A 153 -4.64 11.14 3.55
C TYR A 153 -3.43 11.35 2.63
N ALA A 154 -3.62 11.92 1.44
CA ALA A 154 -2.50 12.27 0.55
C ALA A 154 -1.49 13.21 1.23
N VAL A 155 -1.98 14.25 1.92
CA VAL A 155 -1.13 15.23 2.62
C VAL A 155 -0.39 14.57 3.80
N GLY A 156 -1.07 13.78 4.63
CA GLY A 156 -0.43 13.09 5.77
C GLY A 156 0.64 12.10 5.32
N ASN A 157 0.37 11.37 4.23
CA ASN A 157 1.31 10.45 3.61
C ASN A 157 2.51 11.20 3.00
N LEU A 158 2.30 12.32 2.31
CA LEU A 158 3.36 13.15 1.77
C LEU A 158 4.21 13.79 2.89
N TYR A 159 3.58 14.25 3.97
CA TYR A 159 4.28 14.79 5.13
C TYR A 159 5.17 13.73 5.79
N THR A 160 4.64 12.52 6.01
CA THR A 160 5.41 11.39 6.57
C THR A 160 6.59 11.05 5.66
N TYR A 161 6.35 11.00 4.34
CA TYR A 161 7.40 10.80 3.34
C TYR A 161 8.48 11.87 3.43
N CYS A 162 8.12 13.17 3.45
CA CYS A 162 9.08 14.27 3.56
C CYS A 162 9.86 14.22 4.88
N LYS A 163 9.17 13.95 6.00
CA LYS A 163 9.79 13.79 7.33
C LYS A 163 10.85 12.69 7.34
N VAL A 164 10.51 11.53 6.79
CA VAL A 164 11.40 10.36 6.79
C VAL A 164 12.54 10.52 5.79
N ASN A 165 12.31 11.10 4.61
CA ASN A 165 13.31 11.09 3.53
C ASN A 165 14.13 12.39 3.47
N ILE A 166 13.50 13.56 3.62
CA ILE A 166 14.18 14.85 3.44
C ILE A 166 14.77 15.32 4.77
N PHE A 167 14.02 15.22 5.86
CA PHE A 167 14.39 15.85 7.12
C PHE A 167 15.24 14.97 8.05
N SER A 168 15.19 13.65 7.91
CA SER A 168 15.90 12.74 8.83
C SER A 168 17.37 12.43 8.46
N LYS A 169 17.92 13.04 7.39
CA LYS A 169 19.31 12.87 6.91
C LYS A 169 19.80 11.42 6.81
N THR A 170 18.93 10.42 6.68
CA THR A 170 19.37 9.02 6.45
C THR A 170 19.90 8.77 5.02
N SER A 171 20.08 9.82 4.24
CA SER A 171 20.41 9.83 2.81
C SER A 171 21.90 10.02 2.50
N ALA A 172 22.79 9.96 3.49
CA ALA A 172 24.23 10.19 3.32
C ALA A 172 25.01 9.04 2.65
N PHE A 173 24.44 8.37 1.66
CA PHE A 173 25.16 7.41 0.84
C PHE A 173 24.81 7.57 -0.64
N ASP A 174 25.82 8.07 -1.35
CA ASP A 174 26.05 8.12 -2.80
C ASP A 174 25.34 9.21 -3.62
N GLY A 175 26.20 10.08 -4.16
CA GLY A 175 25.87 11.24 -4.98
C GLY A 175 25.13 10.91 -6.28
N MET A 176 24.32 11.88 -6.70
CA MET A 176 23.58 11.97 -7.96
C MET A 176 22.49 10.93 -8.27
N ILE A 177 21.95 10.22 -7.28
CA ILE A 177 20.70 9.45 -7.46
C ILE A 177 19.70 9.61 -6.26
N GLY A 178 19.79 10.74 -5.55
CA GLY A 178 19.22 10.91 -4.21
C GLY A 178 17.69 11.07 -4.06
N VAL A 179 16.88 11.07 -5.14
CA VAL A 179 15.41 11.22 -5.00
C VAL A 179 14.63 9.97 -5.43
N PHE A 180 15.23 9.07 -6.23
CA PHE A 180 14.55 7.89 -6.78
C PHE A 180 15.29 6.54 -6.55
N THR A 181 16.55 6.54 -6.09
CA THR A 181 17.22 5.32 -5.54
C THR A 181 17.45 5.38 -4.04
N GLU A 182 16.96 6.41 -3.36
CA GLU A 182 16.99 6.43 -1.91
C GLU A 182 16.39 5.12 -1.36
N ARG A 183 17.06 4.59 -0.33
CA ARG A 183 17.01 3.24 0.24
C ARG A 183 15.63 2.77 0.75
N ARG A 184 14.55 3.48 0.40
CA ARG A 184 13.20 3.36 0.97
C ARG A 184 12.07 3.41 -0.08
N HIS A 185 12.37 3.76 -1.34
CA HIS A 185 11.35 4.10 -2.36
C HIS A 185 10.64 2.92 -3.02
N TYR A 186 11.14 1.70 -2.84
CA TYR A 186 10.69 0.54 -3.63
C TYR A 186 9.24 0.10 -3.39
N PHE A 187 8.70 0.42 -2.21
CA PHE A 187 7.38 -0.03 -1.77
C PHE A 187 6.33 1.09 -1.70
N GLN A 188 6.69 2.33 -2.05
CA GLN A 188 5.97 3.50 -1.54
C GLN A 188 4.81 3.97 -2.42
N ILE A 189 4.82 3.78 -3.75
CA ILE A 189 3.72 4.34 -4.58
C ILE A 189 2.37 3.67 -4.29
N TYR A 190 2.39 2.38 -3.99
CA TYR A 190 1.22 1.54 -3.76
C TYR A 190 0.50 1.86 -2.43
N ASP A 191 1.23 1.98 -1.33
CA ASP A 191 0.65 2.30 0.00
C ASP A 191 0.34 3.79 0.19
N VAL A 192 1.18 4.68 -0.32
CA VAL A 192 1.19 6.11 0.06
C VAL A 192 0.20 6.91 -0.79
N LEU A 193 -0.04 6.54 -2.06
CA LEU A 193 -0.74 7.40 -3.01
C LEU A 193 -1.95 6.77 -3.69
N VAL A 194 -2.06 5.44 -3.79
CA VAL A 194 -3.17 4.83 -4.56
C VAL A 194 -4.52 4.96 -3.88
N LEU A 195 -4.64 4.62 -2.59
CA LEU A 195 -5.89 4.77 -1.85
C LEU A 195 -6.42 6.22 -1.83
N PRO A 196 -5.62 7.26 -1.50
CA PRO A 196 -6.13 8.63 -1.52
C PRO A 196 -6.54 9.06 -2.93
N LEU A 197 -5.80 8.63 -3.96
CA LEU A 197 -6.10 8.95 -5.35
C LEU A 197 -7.40 8.29 -5.81
N LEU A 198 -7.66 7.03 -5.45
CA LEU A 198 -8.94 6.36 -5.72
C LEU A 198 -10.12 7.05 -5.02
N MET A 199 -9.93 7.55 -3.80
CA MET A 199 -10.95 8.33 -3.10
C MET A 199 -11.24 9.66 -3.81
N ILE A 200 -10.19 10.38 -4.22
CA ILE A 200 -10.30 11.64 -4.96
C ILE A 200 -11.00 11.39 -6.31
N CYS A 201 -10.58 10.37 -7.07
CA CYS A 201 -11.24 9.97 -8.31
C CYS A 201 -12.73 9.65 -8.05
N GLY A 202 -13.04 8.89 -7.01
CA GLY A 202 -14.42 8.56 -6.62
C GLY A 202 -15.26 9.80 -6.35
N ALA A 203 -14.70 10.77 -5.63
CA ALA A 203 -15.36 12.05 -5.39
C ALA A 203 -15.65 12.79 -6.71
N PHE A 204 -14.68 12.90 -7.61
CA PHE A 204 -14.88 13.60 -8.88
C PHE A 204 -15.85 12.88 -9.81
N VAL A 205 -15.92 11.54 -9.80
CA VAL A 205 -16.96 10.82 -10.52
C VAL A 205 -18.35 11.12 -9.95
N LEU A 206 -18.51 11.12 -8.63
CA LEU A 206 -19.78 11.46 -7.98
C LEU A 206 -20.19 12.91 -8.27
N ILE A 207 -19.25 13.86 -8.25
CA ILE A 207 -19.50 15.28 -8.62
C ILE A 207 -19.91 15.39 -10.09
N MET A 208 -19.24 14.66 -10.98
CA MET A 208 -19.54 14.66 -12.41
C MET A 208 -20.98 14.17 -12.65
N TYR A 209 -21.37 13.07 -12.00
CA TYR A 209 -22.74 12.56 -12.08
C TYR A 209 -23.78 13.52 -11.49
N GLU A 210 -23.52 14.12 -10.33
CA GLU A 210 -24.41 15.12 -9.71
C GLU A 210 -24.67 16.29 -10.67
N LYS A 211 -23.61 16.82 -11.30
CA LYS A 211 -23.73 17.93 -12.25
C LYS A 211 -24.49 17.56 -13.52
N VAL A 212 -24.22 16.39 -14.10
CA VAL A 212 -24.94 15.90 -15.29
C VAL A 212 -26.43 15.74 -14.98
N ARG A 213 -26.76 15.10 -13.84
CA ARG A 213 -28.14 14.92 -13.39
C ARG A 213 -28.87 16.25 -13.17
N GLU A 214 -28.17 17.24 -12.63
CA GLU A 214 -28.72 18.58 -12.36
C GLU A 214 -28.67 19.53 -13.57
N LYS A 215 -28.23 19.05 -14.75
CA LYS A 215 -28.03 19.86 -15.96
C LYS A 215 -27.15 21.11 -15.71
N LYS A 216 -26.15 20.97 -14.83
CA LYS A 216 -25.17 22.02 -14.50
C LYS A 216 -23.90 21.85 -15.33
N ASP A 217 -23.15 22.95 -15.48
CA ASP A 217 -21.85 22.91 -16.16
C ASP A 217 -20.86 21.94 -15.49
N SER A 218 -20.46 20.94 -16.26
CA SER A 218 -19.55 19.86 -15.88
C SER A 218 -18.15 19.99 -16.49
N ALA A 219 -17.88 21.05 -17.26
CA ALA A 219 -16.63 21.23 -17.99
C ALA A 219 -15.39 21.20 -17.08
N ASN A 220 -15.42 21.92 -15.95
CA ASN A 220 -14.31 21.94 -15.00
C ASN A 220 -14.10 20.56 -14.35
N THR A 221 -15.17 19.86 -14.01
CA THR A 221 -15.10 18.51 -13.41
C THR A 221 -14.54 17.50 -14.40
N SER A 222 -14.95 17.57 -15.68
CA SER A 222 -14.39 16.79 -16.78
C SER A 222 -12.89 17.06 -16.97
N LYS A 223 -12.48 18.33 -16.98
CA LYS A 223 -11.06 18.72 -17.05
C LYS A 223 -10.26 18.14 -15.87
N THR A 224 -10.78 18.20 -14.65
CA THR A 224 -10.10 17.62 -13.47
C THR A 224 -9.98 16.10 -13.56
N LEU A 225 -11.02 15.38 -14.01
CA LEU A 225 -10.93 13.93 -14.22
C LEU A 225 -9.88 13.57 -15.29
N LYS A 226 -9.79 14.34 -16.38
CA LYS A 226 -8.75 14.17 -17.41
C LYS A 226 -7.34 14.45 -16.85
N ALA A 227 -7.19 15.50 -16.05
CA ALA A 227 -5.91 15.82 -15.40
C ALA A 227 -5.49 14.72 -14.42
N LEU A 228 -6.40 14.23 -13.56
CA LEU A 228 -6.15 13.09 -12.67
C LEU A 228 -5.75 11.84 -13.47
N SER A 229 -6.43 11.57 -14.58
CA SER A 229 -6.11 10.46 -15.48
C SER A 229 -4.70 10.56 -16.05
N ALA A 230 -4.27 11.76 -16.46
CA ALA A 230 -2.92 12.02 -16.96
C ALA A 230 -1.87 11.86 -15.85
N VAL A 231 -2.13 12.37 -14.65
CA VAL A 231 -1.24 12.22 -13.48
C VAL A 231 -1.06 10.75 -13.10
N ILE A 232 -2.16 9.97 -13.06
CA ILE A 232 -2.13 8.52 -12.80
C ILE A 232 -1.26 7.82 -13.84
N ALA A 233 -1.50 8.10 -15.12
CA ALA A 233 -0.76 7.49 -16.21
C ALA A 233 0.74 7.82 -16.16
N ALA A 234 1.09 9.10 -15.95
CA ALA A 234 2.47 9.55 -15.88
C ALA A 234 3.21 8.96 -14.67
N ALA A 235 2.60 8.99 -13.48
CA ALA A 235 3.20 8.45 -12.26
C ALA A 235 3.41 6.93 -12.36
N ALA A 236 2.42 6.20 -12.88
CA ALA A 236 2.52 4.75 -13.06
C ALA A 236 3.54 4.37 -14.13
N ALA A 237 3.55 5.07 -15.28
CA ALA A 237 4.52 4.83 -16.34
C ALA A 237 5.95 5.12 -15.87
N GLY A 238 6.16 6.26 -15.20
CA GLY A 238 7.46 6.61 -14.61
C GLY A 238 7.95 5.55 -13.64
N PHE A 239 7.07 5.07 -12.76
CA PHE A 239 7.40 3.99 -11.81
C PHE A 239 7.74 2.67 -12.50
N ILE A 240 6.90 2.20 -13.43
CA ILE A 240 7.10 0.93 -14.12
C ILE A 240 8.39 0.97 -14.95
N LEU A 241 8.60 2.03 -15.74
CA LEU A 241 9.79 2.19 -16.57
C LEU A 241 11.06 2.27 -15.74
N TRP A 242 11.02 3.00 -14.62
CA TRP A 242 12.14 3.07 -13.70
C TRP A 242 12.48 1.70 -13.11
N ARG A 243 11.48 1.00 -12.54
CA ARG A 243 11.67 -0.28 -11.88
C ARG A 243 12.16 -1.35 -12.85
N LEU A 244 11.60 -1.36 -14.07
CA LEU A 244 12.05 -2.23 -15.14
C LEU A 244 13.48 -1.87 -15.57
N GLY A 245 13.78 -0.59 -15.75
CA GLY A 245 15.11 -0.10 -16.12
C GLY A 245 16.20 -0.51 -15.11
N VAL A 246 15.94 -0.34 -13.81
CA VAL A 246 16.85 -0.80 -12.74
C VAL A 246 17.06 -2.31 -12.83
N ARG A 247 15.99 -3.11 -12.97
CA ARG A 247 16.10 -4.57 -13.08
C ARG A 247 16.85 -5.02 -14.33
N THR A 248 16.63 -4.35 -15.46
CA THR A 248 17.34 -4.62 -16.71
C THR A 248 18.82 -4.28 -16.57
N TYR A 249 19.15 -3.15 -15.93
CA TYR A 249 20.53 -2.76 -15.66
C TYR A 249 21.24 -3.76 -14.74
N GLU A 250 20.60 -4.14 -13.63
CA GLU A 250 21.08 -5.19 -12.71
C GLU A 250 21.36 -6.49 -13.46
N LEU A 251 20.41 -6.95 -14.29
CA LEU A 251 20.56 -8.16 -15.10
C LEU A 251 21.73 -8.06 -16.07
N ILE A 252 21.85 -6.95 -16.82
CA ILE A 252 22.93 -6.77 -17.81
C ILE A 252 24.30 -6.85 -17.15
N ARG A 253 24.50 -6.19 -16.00
CA ARG A 253 25.78 -6.22 -15.29
C ARG A 253 26.15 -7.62 -14.83
N VAL A 254 25.19 -8.29 -14.19
CA VAL A 254 25.40 -9.64 -13.64
C VAL A 254 25.64 -10.67 -14.75
N MET A 255 24.96 -10.54 -15.88
CA MET A 255 25.16 -11.40 -17.06
C MET A 255 26.47 -11.12 -17.80
N LYS A 256 26.99 -9.89 -17.72
CA LYS A 256 28.34 -9.54 -18.22
C LYS A 256 29.48 -10.06 -17.35
N GLY A 257 29.17 -10.55 -16.14
CA GLY A 257 30.13 -11.09 -15.21
C GLY A 257 30.62 -10.10 -14.16
N ASP A 258 29.99 -8.94 -14.03
CA ASP A 258 30.29 -8.01 -12.93
C ASP A 258 29.88 -8.63 -11.59
N GLU A 259 30.75 -8.52 -10.58
CA GLU A 259 30.47 -8.85 -9.18
C GLU A 259 29.60 -7.75 -8.54
N TYR A 260 28.39 -7.59 -9.08
CA TYR A 260 27.48 -6.51 -8.73
C TYR A 260 26.37 -6.98 -7.78
N SER A 261 26.34 -6.42 -6.59
CA SER A 261 25.28 -6.68 -5.59
C SER A 261 23.97 -5.97 -5.95
N VAL A 262 22.91 -6.75 -6.19
CA VAL A 262 21.59 -6.21 -6.57
C VAL A 262 20.81 -5.76 -5.34
N TRP A 263 19.85 -4.86 -5.52
CA TRP A 263 19.08 -4.31 -4.40
C TRP A 263 17.81 -5.12 -4.12
N LEU A 264 17.58 -5.38 -2.83
CA LEU A 264 16.41 -6.02 -2.26
C LEU A 264 15.61 -5.04 -1.40
N PRO A 265 14.32 -4.85 -1.67
CA PRO A 265 13.48 -3.99 -0.87
C PRO A 265 13.03 -4.74 0.38
N PHE A 266 13.47 -4.31 1.56
CA PHE A 266 13.05 -4.88 2.82
C PHE A 266 12.15 -3.91 3.59
N SER A 267 11.20 -4.49 4.31
CA SER A 267 10.29 -3.79 5.20
C SER A 267 10.29 -4.48 6.56
N ILE A 268 10.43 -3.69 7.63
CA ILE A 268 10.17 -4.14 8.99
C ILE A 268 8.70 -3.84 9.27
N MET A 269 7.95 -4.78 9.83
CA MET A 269 6.52 -4.55 10.12
C MET A 269 6.30 -3.47 11.19
N GLU A 270 7.26 -3.29 12.07
CA GLU A 270 7.18 -2.49 13.30
C GLU A 270 7.81 -1.09 13.15
N ASP A 271 8.59 -0.83 12.10
CA ASP A 271 9.25 0.46 11.86
C ASP A 271 8.73 1.10 10.54
N PRO A 272 8.27 2.37 10.54
CA PRO A 272 7.99 3.11 9.30
C PRO A 272 9.22 3.27 8.39
N LEU A 273 10.44 3.08 8.90
CA LEU A 273 11.68 3.06 8.15
C LEU A 273 11.78 1.77 7.34
N ARG A 274 11.69 1.91 6.02
CA ARG A 274 11.95 0.84 5.05
C ARG A 274 13.46 0.80 4.77
N TYR A 275 14.02 -0.38 4.53
CA TYR A 275 15.44 -0.57 4.28
C TYR A 275 15.65 -1.29 2.96
N MET A 276 16.68 -0.92 2.21
CA MET A 276 17.13 -1.69 1.05
C MET A 276 18.37 -2.45 1.48
N CYS A 277 18.30 -3.79 1.43
CA CYS A 277 19.45 -4.64 1.65
C CYS A 277 20.08 -4.98 0.30
N ARG A 278 21.41 -5.07 0.25
CA ARG A 278 22.09 -5.60 -0.92
C ARG A 278 21.98 -7.12 -0.85
N LEU A 279 21.69 -7.76 -1.98
CA LEU A 279 21.97 -9.18 -2.16
C LEU A 279 23.43 -9.28 -2.59
N PRO A 280 24.36 -9.63 -1.69
CA PRO A 280 25.78 -9.59 -2.01
C PRO A 280 26.14 -10.72 -2.97
N PHE A 281 26.97 -10.41 -3.96
CA PHE A 281 27.52 -11.42 -4.86
C PHE A 281 28.38 -12.45 -4.11
N GLU A 282 29.11 -11.98 -3.10
CA GLU A 282 30.07 -12.75 -2.29
C GLU A 282 29.40 -13.89 -1.50
N ASP A 283 28.14 -13.74 -1.09
CA ASP A 283 27.41 -14.78 -0.35
C ASP A 283 26.86 -15.88 -1.26
N ALA A 284 27.02 -15.76 -2.58
CA ALA A 284 26.53 -16.77 -3.50
C ALA A 284 27.44 -18.01 -3.52
N VAL A 285 26.84 -19.19 -3.50
CA VAL A 285 27.59 -20.46 -3.56
C VAL A 285 28.36 -20.64 -4.88
N SER A 286 27.97 -19.90 -5.92
CA SER A 286 28.73 -19.76 -7.17
C SER A 286 28.25 -18.55 -7.99
N PRO A 287 29.07 -18.02 -8.91
CA PRO A 287 28.64 -16.97 -9.85
C PRO A 287 27.42 -17.38 -10.68
N GLN A 288 27.31 -18.65 -11.04
CA GLN A 288 26.17 -19.16 -11.81
C GLN A 288 24.88 -19.18 -10.98
N ALA A 289 24.96 -19.55 -9.70
CA ALA A 289 23.82 -19.53 -8.79
C ALA A 289 23.29 -18.10 -8.60
N TYR A 290 24.19 -17.13 -8.43
CA TYR A 290 23.82 -15.71 -8.36
C TYR A 290 23.11 -15.23 -9.64
N ARG A 291 23.68 -15.53 -10.82
CA ARG A 291 23.09 -15.19 -12.12
C ARG A 291 21.70 -15.78 -12.28
N ASN A 292 21.51 -17.04 -11.91
CA ASN A 292 20.20 -17.71 -12.00
C ASN A 292 19.15 -17.00 -11.13
N VAL A 293 19.52 -16.56 -9.92
CA VAL A 293 18.62 -15.80 -9.03
C VAL A 293 18.24 -14.46 -9.65
N VAL A 294 19.21 -13.69 -10.13
CA VAL A 294 18.93 -12.39 -10.77
C VAL A 294 18.05 -12.55 -12.02
N LEU A 295 18.33 -13.56 -12.85
CA LEU A 295 17.54 -13.89 -14.04
C LEU A 295 16.10 -14.29 -13.67
N PHE A 296 15.94 -15.19 -12.70
CA PHE A 296 14.64 -15.64 -12.24
C PHE A 296 13.77 -14.46 -11.78
N ARG A 297 14.37 -13.56 -10.98
CA ARG A 297 13.67 -12.37 -10.48
C ARG A 297 13.23 -11.44 -11.60
N TYR A 298 14.07 -11.26 -12.61
CA TYR A 298 13.70 -10.49 -13.80
C TYR A 298 12.52 -11.14 -14.55
N LEU A 299 12.60 -12.45 -14.83
CA LEU A 299 11.55 -13.20 -15.52
C LEU A 299 10.22 -13.23 -14.76
N ARG A 300 10.27 -13.31 -13.43
CA ARG A 300 9.09 -13.20 -12.57
C ARG A 300 8.43 -11.83 -12.68
N ASP A 301 9.23 -10.77 -12.64
CA ASP A 301 8.70 -9.42 -12.48
C ASP A 301 8.10 -8.86 -13.79
N LEU A 302 8.58 -9.32 -14.95
CA LEU A 302 8.06 -8.92 -16.28
C LEU A 302 6.53 -9.09 -16.44
N PRO A 303 5.93 -10.28 -16.24
CA PRO A 303 4.49 -10.44 -16.37
C PRO A 303 3.72 -9.60 -15.35
N VAL A 304 4.27 -9.41 -14.15
CA VAL A 304 3.68 -8.53 -13.12
C VAL A 304 3.64 -7.08 -13.62
N PHE A 305 4.70 -6.57 -14.25
CA PHE A 305 4.70 -5.23 -14.87
C PHE A 305 3.71 -5.10 -16.02
N ALA A 306 3.66 -6.08 -16.92
CA ALA A 306 2.74 -6.06 -18.05
C ALA A 306 1.28 -6.02 -17.58
N MET A 307 0.93 -6.86 -16.60
CA MET A 307 -0.43 -6.92 -16.06
C MET A 307 -0.81 -5.66 -15.28
N THR A 308 0.08 -5.15 -14.41
CA THR A 308 -0.16 -3.92 -13.64
C THR A 308 -0.25 -2.69 -14.55
N GLY A 309 0.64 -2.55 -15.54
CA GLY A 309 0.57 -1.48 -16.53
C GLY A 309 -0.72 -1.51 -17.35
N THR A 310 -1.14 -2.70 -17.79
CA THR A 310 -2.42 -2.87 -18.50
C THR A 310 -3.62 -2.55 -17.59
N ALA A 311 -3.55 -2.92 -16.31
CA ALA A 311 -4.60 -2.61 -15.34
C ALA A 311 -4.75 -1.09 -15.15
N VAL A 312 -3.64 -0.36 -15.00
CA VAL A 312 -3.62 1.11 -14.91
C VAL A 312 -4.21 1.74 -16.17
N TRP A 313 -3.80 1.29 -17.36
CA TRP A 313 -4.33 1.80 -18.62
C TRP A 313 -5.85 1.65 -18.73
N GLN A 314 -6.39 0.48 -18.35
CA GLN A 314 -7.83 0.25 -18.35
C GLN A 314 -8.58 1.12 -17.34
N PHE A 315 -8.00 1.36 -16.16
CA PHE A 315 -8.56 2.27 -15.16
C PHE A 315 -8.58 3.72 -15.66
N VAL A 316 -7.47 4.20 -16.22
CA VAL A 316 -7.36 5.53 -16.85
C VAL A 316 -8.41 5.70 -17.94
N LYS A 317 -8.58 4.70 -18.81
CA LYS A 317 -9.60 4.72 -19.86
C LYS A 317 -11.02 4.82 -19.30
N MET A 318 -11.31 4.14 -18.21
CA MET A 318 -12.61 4.25 -17.52
C MET A 318 -12.83 5.67 -16.94
N LEU A 319 -11.82 6.29 -16.33
CA LEU A 319 -11.90 7.67 -15.87
C LEU A 319 -12.12 8.67 -17.02
N LEU A 320 -11.45 8.47 -18.15
CA LEU A 320 -11.63 9.30 -19.35
C LEU A 320 -13.02 9.15 -19.97
N ASN A 321 -13.59 7.95 -19.99
CA ASN A 321 -14.98 7.74 -20.40
C ASN A 321 -15.94 8.45 -19.43
N THR A 322 -15.69 8.34 -18.12
CA THR A 322 -16.48 9.03 -17.10
C THR A 322 -16.42 10.55 -17.24
N ALA A 323 -15.27 11.10 -17.63
CA ALA A 323 -15.12 12.52 -17.93
C ALA A 323 -15.96 12.99 -19.14
N LYS A 324 -16.43 12.06 -19.99
CA LYS A 324 -17.36 12.33 -21.10
C LYS A 324 -18.84 12.13 -20.71
N GLY A 325 -19.13 11.79 -19.46
CA GLY A 325 -20.49 11.47 -18.99
C GLY A 325 -20.85 9.99 -19.09
N GLU A 326 -19.97 9.12 -19.60
CA GLU A 326 -20.22 7.67 -19.61
C GLU A 326 -19.92 7.10 -18.20
N PHE A 327 -20.93 6.91 -17.35
CA PHE A 327 -20.73 6.43 -15.97
C PHE A 327 -20.80 4.90 -15.86
N ASN A 328 -22.00 4.35 -15.68
CA ASN A 328 -22.26 2.93 -15.46
C ASN A 328 -22.60 2.20 -16.78
N THR A 329 -21.69 2.27 -17.76
CA THR A 329 -21.86 1.57 -19.05
C THR A 329 -21.31 0.15 -19.01
N LYS A 330 -21.81 -0.76 -19.87
CA LYS A 330 -21.25 -2.12 -20.06
C LYS A 330 -19.73 -2.09 -20.30
N ARG A 331 -19.26 -1.09 -21.06
CA ARG A 331 -17.83 -0.88 -21.36
C ARG A 331 -17.02 -0.57 -20.10
N ASN A 332 -17.46 0.39 -19.29
CA ASN A 332 -16.75 0.76 -18.06
C ASN A 332 -16.77 -0.35 -17.01
N ARG A 333 -17.89 -1.08 -16.90
CA ARG A 333 -17.96 -2.28 -16.04
C ARG A 333 -16.96 -3.35 -16.47
N LYS A 334 -16.81 -3.57 -17.80
CA LYS A 334 -15.81 -4.51 -18.34
C LYS A 334 -14.38 -4.06 -18.05
N LEU A 335 -14.07 -2.76 -18.25
CA LEU A 335 -12.75 -2.20 -17.95
C LEU A 335 -12.38 -2.40 -16.47
N LEU A 336 -13.26 -2.03 -15.54
CA LEU A 336 -13.02 -2.22 -14.10
C LEU A 336 -12.83 -3.68 -13.72
N ARG A 337 -13.69 -4.58 -14.24
CA ARG A 337 -13.56 -6.02 -13.99
C ARG A 337 -12.23 -6.56 -14.47
N ASN A 338 -11.82 -6.20 -15.68
CA ASN A 338 -10.57 -6.63 -16.27
C ASN A 338 -9.36 -6.07 -15.50
N THR A 339 -9.39 -4.78 -15.09
CA THR A 339 -8.37 -4.21 -14.20
C THR A 339 -8.22 -5.04 -12.92
N MET A 340 -9.33 -5.39 -12.25
CA MET A 340 -9.28 -6.22 -11.04
C MET A 340 -8.71 -7.62 -11.32
N LEU A 341 -9.14 -8.28 -12.40
CA LEU A 341 -8.63 -9.61 -12.77
C LEU A 341 -7.13 -9.59 -13.09
N LEU A 342 -6.64 -8.55 -13.78
CA LEU A 342 -5.21 -8.39 -14.06
C LEU A 342 -4.39 -8.23 -12.79
N LEU A 343 -4.89 -7.46 -11.81
CA LEU A 343 -4.21 -7.29 -10.53
C LEU A 343 -4.22 -8.59 -9.69
N ILE A 344 -5.31 -9.34 -9.70
CA ILE A 344 -5.38 -10.66 -9.06
C ILE A 344 -4.44 -11.66 -9.76
N GLY A 345 -4.37 -11.64 -11.10
CA GLY A 345 -3.42 -12.45 -11.86
C GLY A 345 -1.96 -12.11 -11.55
N ALA A 346 -1.65 -10.81 -11.48
CA ALA A 346 -0.32 -10.32 -11.10
C ALA A 346 0.07 -10.75 -9.68
N SER A 347 -0.88 -10.68 -8.74
CA SER A 347 -0.74 -11.19 -7.37
C SER A 347 -0.42 -12.69 -7.34
N LEU A 348 -1.19 -13.48 -8.08
CA LEU A 348 -1.01 -14.93 -8.13
C LEU A 348 0.37 -15.30 -8.68
N ILE A 349 0.78 -14.67 -9.80
CA ILE A 349 2.10 -14.88 -10.39
C ILE A 349 3.20 -14.50 -9.40
N LEU A 350 3.09 -13.33 -8.76
CA LEU A 350 4.07 -12.86 -7.79
C LEU A 350 4.23 -13.85 -6.65
N ASN A 351 3.14 -14.27 -6.02
CA ASN A 351 3.17 -15.16 -4.86
C ASN A 351 3.60 -16.59 -5.22
N ILE A 352 3.14 -17.15 -6.34
CA ILE A 352 3.58 -18.48 -6.80
C ILE A 352 5.06 -18.46 -7.12
N ALA A 353 5.54 -17.48 -7.89
CA ALA A 353 6.96 -17.34 -8.19
C ALA A 353 7.79 -17.07 -6.93
N GLY A 354 7.21 -16.42 -5.91
CA GLY A 354 7.81 -16.26 -4.60
C GLY A 354 8.15 -17.56 -3.88
N LEU A 355 7.29 -18.58 -4.01
CA LEU A 355 7.58 -19.92 -3.48
C LEU A 355 8.83 -20.52 -4.14
N PHE A 356 8.96 -20.39 -5.47
CA PHE A 356 10.16 -20.84 -6.18
C PHE A 356 11.39 -19.97 -5.86
N GLU A 357 11.21 -18.67 -5.67
CA GLU A 357 12.29 -17.73 -5.31
C GLU A 357 12.97 -18.14 -4.00
N THR A 358 12.18 -18.52 -2.97
CA THR A 358 12.72 -18.94 -1.67
C THR A 358 13.57 -20.19 -1.77
N GLY A 359 13.09 -21.22 -2.48
CA GLY A 359 13.87 -22.42 -2.75
C GLY A 359 15.13 -22.15 -3.56
N LEU A 360 15.11 -21.15 -4.44
CA LEU A 360 16.27 -20.73 -5.22
C LEU A 360 17.28 -19.98 -4.35
N PHE A 361 16.84 -19.08 -3.47
CA PHE A 361 17.69 -18.39 -2.49
C PHE A 361 18.42 -19.38 -1.58
N ASN A 362 17.68 -20.30 -0.96
CA ASN A 362 18.24 -21.26 0.01
C ASN A 362 19.25 -22.25 -0.58
N ARG A 363 19.24 -22.44 -1.91
CA ARG A 363 20.21 -23.27 -2.64
C ARG A 363 21.38 -22.47 -3.23
N SER A 364 21.21 -21.17 -3.40
CA SER A 364 22.13 -20.32 -4.15
C SER A 364 22.99 -19.41 -3.27
N PHE A 365 22.64 -19.26 -2.00
CA PHE A 365 23.32 -18.37 -1.07
C PHE A 365 23.63 -19.06 0.26
N THR A 366 24.69 -18.58 0.91
CA THR A 366 25.00 -18.85 2.32
C THR A 366 24.49 -17.72 3.21
N GLY A 367 24.68 -17.84 4.53
CA GLY A 367 24.28 -16.81 5.50
C GLY A 367 22.78 -16.54 5.51
N ILE A 368 22.38 -15.29 5.77
CA ILE A 368 20.97 -14.90 5.93
C ILE A 368 20.12 -15.12 4.66
N PHE A 369 20.73 -15.07 3.47
CA PHE A 369 20.04 -15.31 2.19
C PHE A 369 19.96 -16.81 1.84
N GLY A 370 20.68 -17.67 2.55
CA GLY A 370 20.55 -19.12 2.51
C GLY A 370 19.43 -19.67 3.40
N ASN A 371 18.86 -18.84 4.27
CA ASN A 371 17.80 -19.22 5.23
C ASN A 371 16.55 -18.33 5.07
N THR A 372 16.04 -18.23 3.85
CA THR A 372 14.82 -17.46 3.56
C THR A 372 13.57 -18.30 3.77
N THR A 373 12.52 -17.66 4.32
CA THR A 373 11.21 -18.28 4.52
C THR A 373 10.16 -17.57 3.68
N TYR A 374 9.27 -18.36 3.05
CA TYR A 374 8.19 -17.82 2.25
C TYR A 374 7.21 -16.99 3.09
N THR A 375 6.75 -15.88 2.51
CA THR A 375 5.61 -15.09 3.01
C THR A 375 4.74 -14.62 1.85
N MET A 376 3.46 -14.40 2.11
CA MET A 376 2.61 -13.70 1.16
C MET A 376 3.08 -12.25 0.98
N ALA A 377 3.07 -11.75 -0.26
CA ALA A 377 3.46 -10.38 -0.63
C ALA A 377 2.69 -9.29 0.14
N LEU A 378 1.51 -9.65 0.65
CA LEU A 378 0.69 -8.81 1.51
C LEU A 378 1.43 -8.33 2.75
N ARG A 379 2.27 -9.19 3.35
CA ARG A 379 3.06 -8.85 4.55
C ARG A 379 4.11 -7.78 4.28
N ALA A 380 4.64 -7.72 3.06
CA ALA A 380 5.55 -6.67 2.60
C ALA A 380 4.82 -5.45 1.98
N LYS A 381 3.49 -5.39 2.08
CA LYS A 381 2.63 -4.33 1.50
C LYS A 381 2.85 -4.11 -0.01
N THR A 382 3.18 -5.18 -0.74
CA THR A 382 3.40 -5.15 -2.20
C THR A 382 2.34 -5.87 -3.01
N GLU A 383 1.29 -6.31 -2.34
CA GLU A 383 0.28 -7.19 -2.88
C GLU A 383 -0.63 -6.50 -3.91
N PRO A 384 -0.54 -6.84 -5.21
CA PRO A 384 -1.42 -6.26 -6.21
C PRO A 384 -2.91 -6.52 -5.94
N ALA A 385 -3.26 -7.62 -5.26
CA ALA A 385 -4.65 -7.96 -4.93
C ALA A 385 -5.32 -6.95 -3.97
N LEU A 386 -4.55 -6.24 -3.14
CA LEU A 386 -5.10 -5.15 -2.34
C LEU A 386 -5.72 -4.07 -3.21
N PHE A 387 -5.10 -3.74 -4.35
CA PHE A 387 -5.65 -2.76 -5.29
C PHE A 387 -6.91 -3.26 -5.97
N ALA A 388 -7.01 -4.56 -6.25
CA ALA A 388 -8.25 -5.15 -6.75
C ALA A 388 -9.40 -4.98 -5.74
N MET A 389 -9.13 -5.16 -4.45
CA MET A 389 -10.12 -4.92 -3.38
C MET A 389 -10.55 -3.45 -3.32
N LEU A 390 -9.61 -2.51 -3.39
CA LEU A 390 -9.91 -1.08 -3.41
C LEU A 390 -10.73 -0.67 -4.65
N LEU A 391 -10.39 -1.21 -5.81
CA LEU A 391 -11.13 -1.00 -7.06
C LEU A 391 -12.52 -1.64 -7.01
N TRP A 392 -12.68 -2.74 -6.27
CA TRP A 392 -14.00 -3.35 -6.05
C TRP A 392 -14.91 -2.43 -5.23
N PHE A 393 -14.39 -1.80 -4.18
CA PHE A 393 -15.13 -0.78 -3.43
C PHE A 393 -15.52 0.39 -4.34
N PHE A 394 -14.55 0.96 -5.06
CA PHE A 394 -14.78 2.03 -6.01
C PHE A 394 -15.82 1.65 -7.09
N GLY A 395 -15.70 0.47 -7.68
CA GLY A 395 -16.62 -0.05 -8.69
C GLY A 395 -18.02 -0.31 -8.17
N THR A 396 -18.18 -0.65 -6.88
CA THR A 396 -19.49 -0.78 -6.24
C THR A 396 -20.18 0.58 -6.12
N TYR A 397 -19.44 1.65 -5.83
CA TYR A 397 -19.94 3.02 -5.83
C TYR A 397 -20.33 3.51 -7.22
N LEU A 398 -19.55 3.17 -8.25
CA LEU A 398 -19.91 3.48 -9.64
C LEU A 398 -21.17 2.76 -10.09
N GLN A 399 -21.36 1.51 -9.69
CA GLN A 399 -22.56 0.74 -10.00
C GLN A 399 -23.81 1.24 -9.23
N ALA A 400 -23.65 2.11 -8.24
CA ALA A 400 -24.78 2.79 -7.60
C ALA A 400 -25.36 3.91 -8.47
N ILE A 401 -24.61 4.38 -9.49
CA ILE A 401 -25.11 5.31 -10.50
C ILE A 401 -26.06 4.51 -11.42
N PRO A 402 -27.31 4.99 -11.65
CA PRO A 402 -28.25 4.37 -12.58
C PRO A 402 -27.58 4.11 -13.93
N GLU A 403 -27.89 2.96 -14.53
CA GLU A 403 -27.47 2.69 -15.90
C GLU A 403 -28.23 3.66 -16.81
N GLU A 404 -27.51 4.45 -17.61
CA GLU A 404 -28.15 5.15 -18.71
C GLU A 404 -28.67 4.07 -19.67
N GLU A 405 -29.98 4.03 -19.86
CA GLU A 405 -30.55 3.35 -21.03
C GLU A 405 -29.94 4.06 -22.24
N THR A 406 -28.97 3.42 -22.88
CA THR A 406 -28.61 3.79 -24.24
C THR A 406 -29.89 3.62 -25.05
N ALA A 407 -30.56 4.74 -25.34
CA ALA A 407 -31.52 4.82 -26.43
C ALA A 407 -30.83 4.18 -27.65
N GLY A 408 -31.50 3.19 -28.23
CA GLY A 408 -30.98 2.31 -29.26
C GLY A 408 -30.46 3.04 -30.49
#